data_AF-A0A9D2J651-F1
#
_entry.id   AF-A0A9D2J651-F1
#
_cell.length_a   1.000
_cell.length_b   1.000
_cell.length_c   1.000
_cell.angle_alpha   90.00
_cell.angle_beta   90.00
_cell.angle_gamma   90.00
#
_symmetry.space_group_name_H-M   'P 1'
#
loop_
_entity.id
_entity.type
_entity.pdbx_description
1 polymer ?
#
loop_
_entity_poly.entity_id
_entity_poly.type
_entity_poly.pdbx_seq_one_letter_code
_entity_poly.pdbx_strand_id
1 'polypeptide(L)'
;VIGGLLQAVSMMIAGVGNGVLLIYVLAIAVFNVGSNLSGEANYKVWTQESLPINVRASVQGFTYAVGRFVFGLFALVTPTLLATNRDGLLWLLVAFALAALVVGVATFRFLNARGLRPGRGTEEPAVIAERS
;
A
#
# COMPACT_ATOMS: atom_id res chain seq x y z
N VAL A 1 -3.83 2.75 -6.96
CA VAL A 1 -4.10 1.62 -7.88
C VAL A 1 -2.89 1.27 -8.74
N ILE A 2 -2.32 2.21 -9.50
CA ILE A 2 -1.16 1.96 -10.39
C ILE A 2 0.05 1.38 -9.63
N GLY A 3 0.44 1.98 -8.49
CA GLY A 3 1.56 1.45 -7.70
C GLY A 3 1.29 0.07 -7.06
N GLY A 4 0.03 -0.21 -6.69
CA GLY A 4 -0.38 -1.54 -6.20
C GLY A 4 -0.34 -2.61 -7.29
N LEU A 5 -0.76 -2.28 -8.52
CA LEU A 5 -0.64 -3.17 -9.67
C LEU A 5 0.82 -3.52 -9.94
N LEU A 6 1.71 -2.52 -9.88
CA LEU A 6 3.14 -2.73 -10.10
C LEU A 6 3.75 -3.65 -9.04
N GLN A 7 3.33 -3.52 -7.77
CA GLN A 7 3.76 -4.43 -6.69
C GLN A 7 3.23 -5.86 -6.88
N ALA A 8 1.97 -6.02 -7.29
CA ALA A 8 1.40 -7.35 -7.55
C ALA A 8 2.10 -8.04 -8.73
N VAL A 9 2.41 -7.30 -9.79
CA VAL A 9 3.18 -7.81 -10.95
C VAL A 9 4.60 -8.20 -10.53
N SER A 10 5.27 -7.36 -9.74
CA SER A 10 6.59 -7.66 -9.19
C SER A 10 6.60 -8.97 -8.36
N MET A 11 5.61 -9.16 -7.49
CA MET A 11 5.51 -10.37 -6.68
C MET A 11 5.22 -11.62 -7.54
N MET A 12 4.39 -11.50 -8.59
CA MET A 12 4.19 -12.59 -9.56
C MET A 12 5.49 -12.96 -10.29
N ILE A 13 6.31 -11.97 -10.67
CA ILE A 13 7.62 -12.21 -11.30
C ILE A 13 8.56 -12.95 -10.34
N ALA A 14 8.56 -12.60 -9.06
CA ALA A 14 9.34 -13.30 -8.03
C ALA A 14 8.88 -14.75 -7.82
N GLY A 15 7.57 -15.02 -7.88
CA GLY A 15 7.01 -16.37 -7.73
C GLY A 15 7.32 -17.30 -8.91
N VAL A 16 7.26 -16.80 -10.15
CA VAL A 16 7.56 -17.60 -11.36
C VAL A 16 9.07 -17.78 -11.56
N GLY A 17 9.88 -16.79 -11.18
CA GLY A 17 11.35 -16.81 -11.31
C GLY A 17 12.10 -17.60 -10.24
N ASN A 18 11.46 -18.60 -9.65
CA ASN A 18 12.00 -19.29 -8.50
C ASN A 18 13.34 -20.00 -8.80
N GLY A 19 14.35 -19.73 -7.98
CA GLY A 19 15.71 -20.26 -8.12
C GLY A 19 16.71 -19.38 -8.91
N VAL A 20 16.26 -18.32 -9.60
CA VAL A 20 17.14 -17.44 -10.37
C VAL A 20 17.32 -16.10 -9.66
N LEU A 21 18.50 -15.87 -9.07
CA LEU A 21 18.84 -14.65 -8.30
C LEU A 21 18.51 -13.36 -9.08
N LEU A 22 18.80 -13.34 -10.38
CA LEU A 22 18.56 -12.19 -11.26
C LEU A 22 17.08 -11.79 -11.28
N ILE A 23 16.17 -12.76 -11.29
CA ILE A 23 14.72 -12.50 -11.34
C ILE A 23 14.23 -11.90 -10.02
N TYR A 24 14.79 -12.34 -8.89
CA TYR A 24 14.51 -11.73 -7.58
C TYR A 24 14.98 -10.29 -7.49
N VAL A 25 16.19 -9.99 -7.98
CA VAL A 25 16.73 -8.62 -7.97
C VAL A 25 15.86 -7.70 -8.83
N LEU A 26 15.46 -8.15 -10.02
CA LEU A 26 14.55 -7.40 -10.89
C LEU A 26 13.16 -7.22 -10.26
N ALA A 27 12.62 -8.27 -9.63
CA ALA A 27 11.35 -8.18 -8.92
C ALA A 27 11.42 -7.15 -7.78
N ILE A 28 12.49 -7.16 -6.97
CA ILE A 28 12.69 -6.18 -5.90
C ILE A 28 12.85 -4.77 -6.46
N ALA A 29 13.56 -4.58 -7.58
CA ALA A 29 13.69 -3.27 -8.21
C ALA A 29 12.32 -2.72 -8.65
N VAL A 30 11.50 -3.55 -9.32
CA VAL A 30 10.14 -3.17 -9.73
C VAL A 30 9.23 -2.94 -8.51
N PHE A 31 9.40 -3.72 -7.43
CA PHE A 31 8.69 -3.54 -6.18
C PHE A 31 8.99 -2.16 -5.57
N ASN A 32 10.25 -1.73 -5.56
CA ASN A 32 10.66 -0.43 -5.05
C ASN A 32 10.07 0.73 -5.88
N VAL A 33 9.91 0.59 -7.19
CA VAL A 33 9.23 1.60 -8.00
C VAL A 33 7.74 1.67 -7.63
N GLY A 34 7.09 0.53 -7.44
CA GLY A 34 5.69 0.45 -7.06
C GLY A 34 5.42 0.93 -5.63
N SER A 35 6.38 0.72 -4.72
CA SER A 35 6.31 1.19 -3.33
C SER A 35 6.46 2.70 -3.24
N ASN A 36 7.25 3.35 -4.11
CA ASN A 36 7.33 4.80 -4.15
C ASN A 36 6.02 5.43 -4.67
N LEU A 37 5.41 4.82 -5.69
CA LEU A 37 4.20 5.37 -6.32
C LEU A 37 2.94 5.19 -5.46
N SER A 38 2.85 4.10 -4.68
CA SER A 38 1.79 3.89 -3.68
C SER A 38 2.22 4.26 -2.27
N GLY A 39 3.35 4.96 -2.14
CA GLY A 39 4.13 5.05 -0.92
C GLY A 39 3.69 6.10 0.08
N GLU A 40 4.53 6.23 1.10
CA GLU A 40 4.37 7.11 2.25
C GLU A 40 3.93 8.55 1.88
N ALA A 41 4.44 9.10 0.77
CA ALA A 41 4.09 10.44 0.32
C ALA A 41 2.59 10.57 -0.03
N ASN A 42 2.04 9.60 -0.76
CA ASN A 42 0.63 9.62 -1.15
C ASN A 42 -0.29 9.37 0.06
N TYR A 43 0.16 8.51 0.98
CA TYR A 43 -0.53 8.27 2.26
C TYR A 43 -0.54 9.52 3.16
N LYS A 44 0.58 10.26 3.21
CA LYS A 44 0.68 11.52 3.97
C LYS A 44 -0.26 12.59 3.43
N VAL A 45 -0.34 12.79 2.11
CA VAL A 45 -1.27 13.77 1.51
C VAL A 45 -2.72 13.39 1.81
N TRP A 46 -3.11 12.13 1.58
CA TRP A 46 -4.48 11.68 1.83
C TRP A 46 -4.91 11.81 3.30
N THR A 47 -4.02 11.46 4.24
CA THR A 47 -4.32 11.61 5.68
C THR A 47 -4.36 13.08 6.10
N GLN A 48 -3.57 13.95 5.46
CA GLN A 48 -3.65 15.40 5.67
C GLN A 48 -4.97 15.97 5.13
N GLU A 49 -5.45 15.52 3.99
CA GLU A 49 -6.73 16.00 3.43
C GLU A 49 -7.95 15.45 4.18
N SER A 50 -7.87 14.23 4.72
CA SER A 50 -9.02 13.53 5.30
C SER A 50 -9.23 13.80 6.78
N LEU A 51 -8.23 14.33 7.50
CA LEU A 51 -8.25 14.42 8.96
C LEU A 51 -7.89 15.82 9.49
N PRO A 52 -8.49 16.25 10.62
CA PRO A 52 -8.12 17.48 11.30
C PRO A 52 -6.71 17.39 11.91
N ILE A 53 -6.01 18.53 12.01
CA ILE A 53 -4.56 18.64 12.31
C ILE A 53 -4.15 17.94 13.62
N ASN A 54 -5.06 17.87 14.59
CA ASN A 54 -4.85 17.30 15.92
C ASN A 54 -4.67 15.78 15.95
N VAL A 55 -5.09 15.04 14.91
CA VAL A 55 -5.02 13.57 14.90
C VAL A 55 -4.13 12.98 13.80
N ARG A 56 -3.62 13.81 12.88
CA ARG A 56 -2.84 13.35 11.71
C ARG A 56 -1.58 12.56 12.10
N ALA A 57 -0.80 13.11 13.03
CA ALA A 57 0.45 12.48 13.48
C ALA A 57 0.20 11.12 14.17
N SER A 58 -0.82 11.05 15.03
CA SER A 58 -1.20 9.83 15.74
C SER A 58 -1.69 8.74 14.80
N VAL A 59 -2.52 9.08 13.80
CA VAL A 59 -3.05 8.12 12.82
C VAL A 59 -1.94 7.59 11.90
N GLN A 60 -1.04 8.46 11.46
CA GLN A 60 0.11 8.05 10.65
C GLN A 60 1.05 7.13 11.44
N GLY A 61 1.41 7.53 12.66
CA GLY A 61 2.27 6.73 13.55
C GLY A 61 1.66 5.37 13.91
N PHE A 62 0.37 5.35 14.26
CA PHE A 62 -0.34 4.11 14.62
C PHE A 62 -0.40 3.13 13.45
N THR A 63 -0.76 3.60 12.26
CA THR A 63 -0.86 2.75 11.07
C THR A 63 0.50 2.12 10.72
N TYR A 64 1.58 2.90 10.81
CA TYR A 64 2.92 2.39 10.60
C TYR A 64 3.38 1.41 11.68
N ALA A 65 3.04 1.66 12.95
CA ALA A 65 3.36 0.77 14.05
C ALA A 65 2.65 -0.58 13.90
N VAL A 66 1.35 -0.57 13.57
CA VAL A 66 0.57 -1.78 13.32
C VAL A 66 1.14 -2.57 12.13
N GLY A 67 1.42 -1.90 11.01
CA GLY A 67 1.99 -2.54 9.83
C GLY A 67 3.33 -3.22 10.12
N ARG A 68 4.21 -2.54 10.86
CA ARG A 68 5.52 -3.11 11.26
C ARG A 68 5.39 -4.22 12.29
N PHE A 69 4.43 -4.13 13.21
CA PHE A 69 4.21 -5.17 14.21
C PHE A 69 3.75 -6.48 13.55
N VAL A 70 2.76 -6.40 12.65
CA VAL A 70 2.28 -7.58 11.90
C VAL A 70 3.39 -8.15 11.01
N PHE A 71 4.12 -7.29 10.30
CA PHE A 71 5.26 -7.72 9.48
C PHE A 71 6.36 -8.37 10.33
N GLY A 72 6.67 -7.82 11.50
CA GLY A 72 7.66 -8.36 12.42
C GLY A 72 7.27 -9.74 12.95
N LEU A 73 6.00 -9.94 13.33
CA LEU A 73 5.49 -11.25 13.72
C LEU A 73 5.61 -12.27 12.59
N PHE A 74 5.27 -11.87 11.35
CA PHE A 74 5.43 -12.74 10.19
C PHE A 74 6.90 -13.07 9.91
N ALA A 75 7.80 -12.09 10.05
CA ALA A 75 9.24 -12.27 9.86
C ALA A 75 9.88 -13.31 10.80
N LEU A 76 9.30 -13.53 11.98
CA LEU A 76 9.75 -14.61 12.89
C LEU A 76 9.43 -16.00 12.35
N VAL A 77 8.37 -16.15 11.57
CA VAL A 77 7.90 -17.43 11.01
C VAL A 77 8.52 -17.71 9.64
N THR A 78 8.90 -16.65 8.90
CA THR A 78 9.56 -16.72 7.60
C THR A 78 10.78 -17.65 7.51
N PRO A 79 11.77 -17.62 8.44
CA PRO A 79 12.94 -18.50 8.33
C PRO A 79 12.58 -19.99 8.46
N THR A 80 11.59 -20.33 9.29
CA THR A 80 11.11 -21.70 9.46
C THR A 80 10.40 -22.19 8.19
N LEU A 81 9.55 -21.36 7.58
CA LEU A 81 8.92 -21.70 6.30
C LEU A 81 9.92 -21.84 5.16
N LEU A 82 10.93 -20.96 5.12
CA LEU A 82 11.95 -20.96 4.07
C LEU A 82 12.76 -22.27 4.06
N ALA A 83 13.04 -22.82 5.25
CA ALA A 83 13.78 -24.08 5.40
C ALA A 83 12.97 -25.31 4.97
N THR A 84 11.64 -25.29 5.13
CA THR A 84 10.77 -26.43 4.80
C THR A 84 10.26 -26.39 3.36
N ASN A 85 9.82 -25.22 2.88
CA ASN A 85 9.22 -25.09 1.55
C ASN A 85 9.37 -23.66 0.99
N ARG A 86 10.45 -23.45 0.22
CA ARG A 86 10.79 -22.16 -0.39
C ARG A 86 9.70 -21.66 -1.34
N ASP A 87 9.19 -22.55 -2.16
CA ASP A 87 8.18 -22.28 -3.19
C ASP A 87 6.86 -21.85 -2.57
N GLY A 88 6.45 -22.55 -1.49
CA GLY A 88 5.23 -22.21 -0.74
C GLY A 88 5.27 -20.82 -0.13
N LEU A 89 6.42 -20.38 0.40
CA LEU A 89 6.58 -19.04 0.95
C LEU A 89 6.42 -17.95 -0.12
N LEU A 90 6.96 -18.17 -1.33
CA LEU A 90 6.88 -17.20 -2.42
C LEU A 90 5.45 -17.05 -2.92
N TRP A 91 4.75 -18.16 -3.15
CA TRP A 91 3.34 -18.13 -3.54
C TRP A 91 2.44 -17.53 -2.45
N LEU A 92 2.77 -17.74 -1.17
CA LEU A 92 2.09 -17.08 -0.06
C LEU A 92 2.28 -15.55 -0.10
N LEU A 93 3.50 -15.08 -0.38
CA LEU A 93 3.78 -13.64 -0.54
C LEU A 93 3.05 -13.05 -1.75
N VAL A 94 3.00 -13.79 -2.87
CA VAL A 94 2.18 -13.40 -4.04
C VAL A 94 0.70 -13.31 -3.67
N ALA A 95 0.18 -14.28 -2.91
CA ALA A 95 -1.20 -14.28 -2.46
C ALA A 95 -1.51 -13.07 -1.57
N PHE A 96 -0.62 -12.71 -0.63
CA PHE A 96 -0.78 -11.49 0.17
C PHE A 96 -0.76 -10.22 -0.68
N ALA A 97 0.15 -10.13 -1.67
CA ALA A 97 0.22 -8.99 -2.57
C ALA A 97 -1.05 -8.82 -3.42
N LEU A 98 -1.60 -9.93 -3.93
CA LEU A 98 -2.87 -9.94 -4.65
C LEU A 98 -4.05 -9.57 -3.75
N ALA A 99 -4.10 -10.11 -2.53
CA ALA A 99 -5.14 -9.76 -1.56
C ALA A 99 -5.10 -8.25 -1.23
N ALA A 100 -3.91 -7.68 -1.01
CA ALA A 100 -3.75 -6.25 -0.77
C ALA A 100 -4.22 -5.41 -1.97
N LEU A 101 -3.93 -5.84 -3.20
CA LEU A 101 -4.43 -5.18 -4.41
C LEU A 101 -5.95 -5.20 -4.48
N VAL A 102 -6.57 -6.37 -4.24
CA VAL A 102 -8.03 -6.54 -4.27
C VAL A 102 -8.70 -5.64 -3.24
N VAL A 103 -8.20 -5.62 -2.01
CA VAL A 103 -8.70 -4.73 -0.95
C VAL A 103 -8.55 -3.27 -1.34
N GLY A 104 -7.40 -2.88 -1.91
CA GLY A 104 -7.17 -1.52 -2.38
C GLY A 104 -8.15 -1.09 -3.47
N VAL A 105 -8.42 -1.95 -4.44
CA VAL A 105 -9.40 -1.70 -5.51
C VAL A 105 -10.83 -1.66 -4.95
N ALA A 106 -11.19 -2.58 -4.06
CA ALA A 106 -12.51 -2.62 -3.43
C ALA A 106 -12.81 -1.34 -2.63
N THR A 107 -11.87 -0.89 -1.81
CA THR A 107 -11.98 0.36 -1.04
C THR A 107 -12.13 1.57 -1.97
N PHE A 108 -11.35 1.62 -3.05
CA PHE A 108 -11.46 2.71 -4.03
C PHE A 108 -12.82 2.70 -4.74
N ARG A 109 -13.31 1.53 -5.16
CA ARG A 109 -14.64 1.40 -5.78
C ARG A 109 -15.76 1.79 -4.81
N PHE A 110 -15.63 1.40 -3.54
CA PHE A 110 -16.59 1.75 -2.49
C PHE A 110 -16.63 3.26 -2.22
N LEU A 111 -15.47 3.92 -2.13
CA LEU A 111 -15.38 5.37 -1.98
C LEU A 111 -15.97 6.11 -3.19
N ASN A 112 -15.64 5.65 -4.41
CA ASN A 112 -16.19 6.23 -5.64
C ASN A 112 -17.71 6.04 -5.76
N ALA A 113 -18.23 4.88 -5.33
CA ALA A 113 -19.68 4.61 -5.30
C ALA A 113 -20.43 5.54 -4.32
N ARG A 114 -19.77 6.05 -3.29
CA ARG A 114 -20.33 7.03 -2.34
C ARG A 114 -20.13 8.49 -2.77
N GLY A 115 -19.52 8.75 -3.93
CA GLY A 115 -19.26 10.10 -4.44
C GLY A 115 -18.27 10.92 -3.60
N LEU A 116 -17.64 10.31 -2.59
CA LEU A 116 -16.66 10.96 -1.72
C LEU A 116 -15.33 11.01 -2.47
N ARG A 117 -15.09 12.10 -3.20
CA ARG A 117 -13.77 12.47 -3.71
C ARG A 117 -13.04 13.27 -2.62
N PRO A 118 -11.98 12.74 -2.00
CA PRO A 118 -11.07 13.58 -1.21
C PRO A 118 -10.50 14.66 -2.13
N GLY A 119 -10.62 15.94 -1.73
CA GLY A 119 -10.13 17.09 -2.50
C GLY A 119 -11.15 18.18 -2.88
N ARG A 120 -12.43 18.06 -2.52
CA ARG A 120 -13.40 19.17 -2.60
C ARG A 120 -14.18 19.32 -1.30
N GLY A 121 -13.67 20.15 -0.41
CA GLY A 121 -14.34 20.41 0.86
C GLY A 121 -13.82 21.61 1.60
N THR A 122 -13.61 22.75 0.90
CA THR A 122 -13.68 24.13 1.42
C THR A 122 -13.45 25.10 0.25
N GLU A 123 -14.34 25.14 -0.75
CA GLU A 123 -14.65 26.47 -1.29
C GLU A 123 -15.62 27.05 -0.28
N GLU A 124 -15.05 27.71 0.73
CA GLU A 124 -15.81 28.44 1.72
C GLU A 124 -16.61 29.52 0.97
N PRO A 125 -17.96 29.53 1.03
CA PRO A 125 -18.75 30.60 0.42
C PRO A 125 -18.43 32.00 1.01
N ALA A 126 -17.60 32.09 2.05
CA ALA A 126 -17.14 33.36 2.63
C ALA A 126 -16.15 34.13 1.72
N VAL A 127 -15.33 33.45 0.92
CA VAL A 127 -14.31 34.14 0.08
C VAL A 127 -14.95 34.86 -1.13
N ILE A 128 -16.14 34.43 -1.55
CA ILE A 128 -16.88 35.05 -2.66
C ILE A 128 -17.60 36.32 -2.19
N ALA A 129 -18.02 36.41 -0.92
CA ALA A 129 -18.71 37.57 -0.37
C ALA A 129 -17.79 38.76 -0.06
N GLU A 130 -16.48 38.53 0.10
CA GLU A 130 -15.50 39.60 0.38
C GLU A 130 -14.90 40.22 -0.90
N ARG A 131 -15.24 39.69 -2.08
CA ARG A 131 -14.75 40.15 -3.39
C ARG A 131 -15.82 40.78 -4.30
N SER A 132 -17.05 40.99 -3.82
CA SER A 132 -18.14 41.64 -4.56
C SER A 132 -18.47 43.03 -4.03
#